data_AF-A0A935K6D5-F1
#
_entry.id   AF-A0A935K6D5-F1
#
_cell.length_a   1.000
_cell.length_b   1.000
_cell.length_c   1.000
_cell.angle_alpha   90.00
_cell.angle_beta   90.00
_cell.angle_gamma   90.00
#
_symmetry.space_group_name_H-M   'P 1'
#
loop_
_entity.id
_entity.type
_entity.pdbx_description
1 polymer ?
#
loop_
_entity_poly.entity_id
_entity_poly.type
_entity_poly.pdbx_seq_one_letter_code
_entity_poly.pdbx_strand_id
1 'polypeptide(L)'
;MVNIENFAVGFIGNSRYGWFNEGQTEGPSTHLQREFVDALYNDKLHRIGTSHLISKIESAPWVTAPGQWEEGALRWCFYCNNVLGDPATGIWTNEPINIQASYQSPIQP
;
A
#
# COMPACT_ATOMS: atom_id res chain seq x y z
N MET A 1 19.31 -22.03 5.15
CA MET A 1 18.26 -20.99 5.22
C MET A 1 18.94 -19.74 5.75
N VAL A 2 18.92 -18.63 5.02
CA VAL A 2 19.51 -17.37 5.51
C VAL A 2 18.50 -16.75 6.46
N ASN A 3 18.87 -16.58 7.72
CA ASN A 3 18.06 -15.83 8.69
C ASN A 3 18.53 -14.37 8.65
N ILE A 4 17.62 -13.47 8.31
CA ILE A 4 17.87 -12.03 8.29
C ILE A 4 17.16 -11.45 9.51
N GLU A 5 17.93 -10.90 10.46
CA GLU A 5 17.38 -10.38 11.72
C GLU A 5 16.59 -9.08 11.54
N ASN A 6 17.00 -8.23 10.59
CA ASN A 6 16.40 -6.92 10.37
C ASN A 6 16.23 -6.67 8.86
N PHE A 7 14.99 -6.53 8.40
CA PHE A 7 14.66 -6.10 7.04
C PHE A 7 13.21 -5.59 6.96
N ALA A 8 12.80 -5.07 5.81
CA ALA A 8 11.42 -4.72 5.57
C ALA A 8 10.52 -5.98 5.59
N VAL A 9 9.43 -5.94 6.35
CA VAL A 9 8.42 -7.02 6.42
C VAL A 9 7.50 -7.06 5.19
N GLY A 10 7.45 -5.95 4.44
CA GLY A 10 6.73 -5.82 3.19
C GLY A 10 7.17 -4.55 2.45
N PHE A 11 6.94 -4.53 1.14
CA PHE A 11 7.30 -3.42 0.27
C PHE A 11 6.22 -3.19 -0.78
N ILE A 12 5.92 -1.93 -1.08
CA ILE A 12 5.10 -1.54 -2.23
C ILE A 12 5.98 -0.78 -3.18
N GLY A 13 6.09 -1.26 -4.42
CA GLY A 13 6.90 -0.60 -5.41
C GLY A 13 6.71 -1.14 -6.80
N ASN A 14 7.32 -0.45 -7.77
CA ASN A 14 7.18 -0.79 -9.16
C ASN A 14 8.11 -1.99 -9.52
N SER A 15 7.58 -2.95 -10.27
CA SER A 15 8.36 -4.03 -10.89
C SER A 15 9.21 -3.54 -12.07
N ARG A 16 9.04 -2.27 -12.47
CA ARG A 16 9.86 -1.50 -13.41
C ARG A 16 10.19 -0.15 -12.79
N TYR A 17 10.80 0.76 -13.53
CA TYR A 17 11.01 2.13 -13.05
C TYR A 17 9.67 2.83 -12.75
N GLY A 18 9.66 3.65 -11.71
CA GLY A 18 8.54 4.52 -11.35
C GLY A 18 8.50 5.78 -12.23
N TRP A 19 7.45 6.58 -12.07
CA TRP A 19 7.30 7.83 -12.81
C TRP A 19 6.99 8.99 -11.88
N PHE A 20 7.56 10.14 -12.20
CA PHE A 20 7.33 11.42 -11.54
C PHE A 20 7.11 12.50 -12.60
N ASN A 21 6.59 13.66 -12.23
CA ASN A 21 6.53 14.81 -13.14
C ASN A 21 7.74 15.71 -12.89
N GLU A 22 8.50 15.99 -13.96
CA GLU A 22 9.73 16.79 -13.85
C GLU A 22 9.44 18.23 -13.38
N GLY A 23 10.24 18.71 -12.42
CA GLY A 23 10.08 20.05 -11.86
C GLY A 23 8.88 20.22 -10.92
N GLN A 24 8.21 19.13 -10.53
CA GLN A 24 7.06 19.15 -9.63
C GLN A 24 7.23 18.17 -8.47
N THR A 25 6.46 18.35 -7.40
CA THR A 25 6.36 17.40 -6.28
C THR A 25 5.26 16.35 -6.48
N GLU A 26 4.70 16.31 -7.69
CA GLU A 26 3.57 15.48 -8.08
C GLU A 26 3.99 14.42 -9.09
N GLY A 27 3.11 13.46 -9.31
CA GLY A 27 3.26 12.54 -10.42
C GLY A 27 2.57 11.20 -10.19
N PRO A 28 2.73 10.28 -11.15
CA PRO A 28 1.92 9.08 -11.17
C PRO A 28 2.20 8.10 -10.03
N SER A 29 3.46 7.94 -9.61
CA SER A 29 3.80 7.15 -8.42
C SER A 29 3.27 7.81 -7.13
N THR A 30 3.32 9.13 -7.03
CA THR A 30 2.83 9.89 -5.87
C THR A 30 1.31 9.79 -5.73
N HIS A 31 0.57 9.78 -6.86
CA HIS A 31 -0.88 9.60 -6.84
C HIS A 31 -1.26 8.25 -6.19
N LEU A 32 -0.69 7.13 -6.64
CA LEU A 32 -0.91 5.81 -6.01
C LEU A 32 -0.52 5.80 -4.53
N GLN A 33 0.58 6.45 -4.17
CA GLN A 33 1.04 6.51 -2.78
C GLN A 33 0.06 7.29 -1.89
N ARG A 34 -0.59 8.34 -2.40
CA ARG A 34 -1.61 9.09 -1.66
C ARG A 34 -2.87 8.28 -1.45
N GLU A 35 -3.37 7.63 -2.48
CA GLU A 35 -4.55 6.76 -2.35
C GLU A 35 -4.27 5.60 -1.37
N PHE A 36 -3.04 5.09 -1.33
CA PHE A 36 -2.64 4.10 -0.32
C PHE A 36 -2.62 4.66 1.10
N VAL A 37 -2.10 5.89 1.28
CA VAL A 37 -2.09 6.58 2.58
C VAL A 37 -3.52 6.89 3.03
N ASP A 38 -4.40 7.32 2.11
CA ASP A 38 -5.81 7.55 2.41
C ASP A 38 -6.50 6.25 2.86
N ALA A 39 -6.31 5.15 2.11
CA ALA A 39 -6.83 3.84 2.50
C ALA A 39 -6.37 3.39 3.90
N LEU A 40 -5.12 3.68 4.27
CA LEU A 40 -4.57 3.33 5.60
C LEU A 40 -5.13 4.17 6.74
N TYR A 41 -5.18 5.49 6.56
CA TYR A 41 -5.43 6.43 7.66
C TYR A 41 -6.86 6.97 7.69
N ASN A 42 -7.46 7.20 6.53
CA ASN A 42 -8.83 7.67 6.39
C ASN A 42 -9.82 6.50 6.42
N ASP A 43 -9.68 5.53 5.51
CA ASP A 43 -10.57 4.36 5.42
C ASP A 43 -10.29 3.29 6.50
N LYS A 44 -9.14 3.39 7.17
CA LYS A 44 -8.70 2.47 8.25
C LYS A 44 -8.60 1.01 7.79
N LEU A 45 -8.15 0.81 6.56
CA LEU A 45 -7.90 -0.52 6.01
C LEU A 45 -6.46 -0.92 6.37
N HIS A 46 -6.27 -1.68 7.44
CA HIS A 46 -4.92 -1.86 7.98
C HIS A 46 -4.07 -2.94 7.30
N ARG A 47 -4.64 -3.74 6.38
CA ARG A 47 -3.86 -4.77 5.67
C ARG A 47 -3.16 -4.17 4.46
N ILE A 48 -1.86 -4.44 4.31
CA ILE A 48 -1.05 -3.90 3.21
C ILE A 48 -1.65 -4.22 1.83
N GLY A 49 -2.11 -5.45 1.61
CA GLY A 49 -2.73 -5.86 0.36
C GLY A 49 -4.07 -5.16 0.08
N THR A 50 -4.91 -5.01 1.12
CA THR A 50 -6.20 -4.33 0.99
C THR A 50 -6.03 -2.83 0.73
N SER A 51 -5.15 -2.16 1.47
CA SER A 51 -4.84 -0.74 1.25
C SER A 51 -4.31 -0.50 -0.16
N HIS A 52 -3.40 -1.37 -0.63
CA HIS A 52 -2.85 -1.30 -1.97
C HIS A 52 -3.93 -1.53 -3.03
N LEU A 53 -4.83 -2.50 -2.82
CA LEU A 53 -5.97 -2.74 -3.71
C LEU A 53 -6.86 -1.49 -3.82
N ILE A 54 -7.19 -0.83 -2.71
CA ILE A 54 -7.97 0.41 -2.73
C ILE A 54 -7.22 1.52 -3.46
N SER A 55 -5.91 1.67 -3.23
CA SER A 55 -5.12 2.66 -3.96
C SER A 55 -5.22 2.50 -5.48
N LYS A 56 -5.32 1.26 -5.96
CA LYS A 56 -5.58 0.96 -7.38
C LYS A 56 -7.01 1.29 -7.76
N ILE A 57 -8.00 0.89 -6.98
CA ILE A 57 -9.41 1.15 -7.31
C ILE A 57 -9.66 2.66 -7.47
N GLU A 58 -9.17 3.47 -6.53
CA GLU A 58 -9.34 4.94 -6.57
C GLU A 58 -8.51 5.61 -7.66
N SER A 59 -7.34 5.04 -8.01
CA SER A 59 -6.53 5.52 -9.14
C SER A 59 -7.07 5.10 -10.52
N ALA A 60 -7.89 4.05 -10.60
CA ALA A 60 -8.31 3.44 -11.87
C ALA A 60 -9.03 4.41 -12.83
N PRO A 61 -9.92 5.32 -12.38
CA PRO A 61 -10.56 6.30 -13.26
C PRO A 61 -9.57 7.25 -13.95
N TRP A 62 -8.39 7.45 -13.37
CA TRP A 62 -7.41 8.45 -13.81
C TRP A 62 -6.36 7.89 -14.76
N VAL A 63 -6.21 6.57 -14.88
CA VAL A 63 -5.09 5.96 -15.63
C VAL A 63 -5.10 6.30 -17.13
N THR A 64 -6.25 6.68 -17.69
CA THR A 64 -6.42 7.17 -19.06
C THR A 64 -6.99 8.60 -19.11
N ALA A 65 -6.93 9.36 -18.02
CA ALA A 65 -7.44 10.72 -18.00
C ALA A 65 -6.64 11.59 -18.98
N PRO A 66 -7.29 12.43 -19.81
CA PRO A 66 -6.58 13.31 -20.72
C PRO A 66 -5.89 14.45 -19.96
N GLY A 67 -4.79 14.96 -20.52
CA GLY A 67 -4.07 16.09 -19.94
C GLY A 67 -3.08 15.69 -18.84
N GLN A 68 -2.68 14.42 -18.82
CA GLN A 68 -1.55 13.98 -17.99
C GLN A 68 -0.27 14.67 -18.47
N TRP A 69 0.64 14.99 -17.54
CA TRP A 69 1.95 15.55 -17.88
C TRP A 69 2.68 14.70 -18.92
N GLU A 70 2.67 13.39 -18.70
CA GLU A 70 3.09 12.40 -19.68
C GLU A 70 2.00 11.35 -19.83
N GLU A 71 1.41 11.30 -21.03
CA GLU A 71 0.29 10.42 -21.32
C GLU A 71 0.68 8.95 -21.15
N GLY A 72 -0.08 8.24 -20.31
CA GLY A 72 0.15 6.82 -20.01
C GLY A 72 1.12 6.54 -18.87
N ALA A 73 1.79 7.55 -18.29
CA ALA A 73 2.70 7.36 -17.17
C ALA A 73 1.98 6.83 -15.90
N LEU A 74 0.74 7.27 -15.64
CA LEU A 74 -0.08 6.72 -14.55
C LEU A 74 -0.51 5.30 -14.81
N ARG A 75 -0.94 4.98 -16.03
CA ARG A 75 -1.20 3.60 -16.43
C ARG A 75 0.04 2.70 -16.24
N TRP A 76 1.23 3.18 -16.59
CA TRP A 76 2.47 2.44 -16.39
C TRP A 76 2.70 2.10 -14.91
N CYS A 77 2.63 3.10 -14.03
CA CYS A 77 2.79 2.89 -12.60
C CYS A 77 1.69 2.00 -12.02
N PHE A 78 0.45 2.16 -12.50
CA PHE A 78 -0.68 1.36 -12.12
C PHE A 78 -0.47 -0.14 -12.37
N TYR A 79 0.06 -0.54 -13.52
CA TYR A 79 0.28 -1.96 -13.80
C TYR A 79 1.59 -2.51 -13.23
N CYS A 80 2.57 -1.64 -12.92
CA CYS A 80 3.85 -2.09 -12.40
C CYS A 80 3.94 -2.08 -10.86
N ASN A 81 3.10 -1.33 -10.15
CA ASN A 81 3.22 -1.16 -8.70
C ASN A 81 2.55 -2.32 -7.92
N ASN A 82 3.34 -3.08 -7.16
CA ASN A 82 2.98 -4.36 -6.54
C ASN A 82 3.38 -4.41 -5.06
N VAL A 83 2.72 -5.27 -4.29
CA VAL A 83 3.13 -5.65 -2.93
C VAL A 83 4.09 -6.83 -3.01
N LEU A 84 5.24 -6.73 -2.35
CA LEU A 84 6.15 -7.84 -2.05
C LEU A 84 6.11 -8.12 -0.54
N GLY A 85 5.83 -9.37 -0.15
CA GLY A 85 5.60 -9.78 1.24
C GLY A 85 4.26 -10.49 1.41
N ASP A 86 3.79 -10.61 2.66
CA ASP A 86 2.46 -11.16 2.95
C ASP A 86 1.38 -10.07 2.81
N PRO A 87 0.43 -10.18 1.86
CA PRO A 87 -0.63 -9.20 1.66
C PRO A 87 -1.59 -9.08 2.86
N ALA A 88 -1.64 -10.08 3.75
CA ALA A 88 -2.45 -10.05 4.96
C ALA A 88 -1.79 -9.30 6.13
N THR A 89 -0.51 -8.90 6.00
CA THR A 89 0.21 -8.17 7.04
C THR A 89 -0.55 -6.91 7.45
N GLY A 90 -0.85 -6.80 8.74
CA GLY A 90 -1.43 -5.61 9.35
C GLY A 90 -0.36 -4.55 9.59
N ILE A 91 -0.51 -3.39 8.96
CA ILE A 91 0.34 -2.21 9.17
C ILE A 91 -0.12 -1.51 10.44
N TRP A 92 0.83 -1.25 11.34
CA TRP A 92 0.58 -0.44 12.53
C TRP A 92 0.50 1.03 12.13
N THR A 93 -0.67 1.63 12.33
CA THR A 93 -0.91 3.07 12.10
C THR A 93 -0.89 3.88 13.39
N ASN A 94 -0.70 3.22 14.53
CA ASN A 94 -0.56 3.83 15.85
C ASN A 94 0.33 2.96 16.75
N GLU A 95 0.70 3.49 17.92
CA GLU A 95 1.47 2.75 18.92
C GLU A 95 0.70 1.50 19.39
N PRO A 96 1.33 0.31 19.35
CA PRO A 96 0.72 -0.91 19.86
C PRO A 96 0.39 -0.80 21.34
N ILE A 97 -0.77 -1.34 21.73
CA ILE A 97 -1.20 -1.37 23.12
C ILE A 97 -1.16 -2.80 23.66
N ASN A 98 -0.95 -2.91 24.97
CA ASN A 98 -1.15 -4.17 25.67
C ASN A 98 -2.65 -4.48 25.78
N ILE A 99 -3.07 -5.59 25.19
CA ILE A 99 -4.46 -6.02 25.21
C ILE A 99 -4.71 -6.85 26.49
N GLN A 100 -5.61 -6.37 27.35
CA GLN A 100 -6.16 -7.16 28.46
C GLN A 100 -7.42 -7.88 27.98
N ALA A 101 -7.36 -9.20 27.85
CA ALA A 101 -8.49 -10.02 27.45
C ALA A 101 -9.02 -10.83 28.65
N SER A 102 -10.33 -10.80 28.86
CA SER A 102 -11.03 -11.72 29.76
C SER A 102 -11.63 -12.85 28.91
N TYR A 103 -11.28 -14.09 29.23
CA TYR A 103 -11.78 -15.27 28.52
C TYR A 103 -12.27 -16.32 29.51
N GLN A 104 -13.22 -17.14 29.07
CA GLN A 104 -13.71 -18.24 29.90
C GLN A 104 -12.63 -19.30 30.10
N SER A 105 -12.75 -20.05 31.20
CA SER A 105 -11.87 -21.18 31.46
C SER A 105 -11.80 -22.12 30.24
N PRO A 106 -10.62 -22.65 29.90
CA PRO A 106 -10.48 -23.52 28.75
C PRO A 106 -11.40 -24.73 28.87
N ILE A 107 -12.07 -25.09 27.77
CA ILE A 107 -12.81 -26.35 27.67
C ILE A 107 -11.79 -27.48 27.83
N GLN A 108 -11.89 -28.22 28.94
CA GLN A 108 -11.04 -29.39 29.17
C GLN A 108 -11.53 -30.53 28.24
N PRO A 109 -10.61 -31.33 27.67
CA PRO A 109 -10.95 -32.50 26.87
C PRO A 109 -11.69 -33.57 27.69
#